data_AF-A0AAJ1JFR5-F1
#
_entry.id   AF-A0AAJ1JFR5-F1
#
_cell.length_a   1.000
_cell.length_b   1.000
_cell.length_c   1.000
_cell.angle_alpha   90.00
_cell.angle_beta   90.00
_cell.angle_gamma   90.00
#
_symmetry.space_group_name_H-M   'P 1'
#
loop_
_entity.id
_entity.type
_entity.pdbx_description
1 polymer ?
#
loop_
_entity_poly.entity_id
_entity_poly.type
_entity_poly.pdbx_seq_one_letter_code
_entity_poly.pdbx_strand_id
1 'polypeptide(L)' 'MNIIYFDYIEGYGINANVGIEWDFYGSFDDLVKECLYQFKSDFLLAPTTAKSGKFISYGEFYHGG' A
#
# COMPACT_ATOMS: atom_id res chain seq x y z
N MET A 1 -2.50 2.57 14.91
CA MET A 1 -1.90 2.87 13.60
C MET A 1 -1.04 1.70 13.15
N ASN A 2 -1.51 0.94 12.16
CA ASN A 2 -0.82 -0.22 11.60
C ASN A 2 0.00 0.21 10.38
N ILE A 3 1.30 -0.07 10.37
CA ILE A 3 2.15 0.19 9.21
C ILE A 3 2.20 -1.07 8.36
N ILE A 4 1.65 -0.98 7.16
CA ILE A 4 1.55 -2.08 6.21
C ILE A 4 2.64 -1.89 5.17
N TYR A 5 3.63 -2.77 5.22
CA TYR A 5 4.72 -2.76 4.26
C TYR A 5 4.29 -3.44 2.98
N PHE A 6 4.60 -2.84 1.83
CA PHE A 6 4.28 -3.42 0.54
C PHE A 6 5.42 -3.26 -0.47
N ASP A 7 5.47 -4.16 -1.44
CA ASP A 7 6.34 -4.08 -2.62
C ASP A 7 5.48 -4.13 -3.88
N TYR A 8 5.67 -3.16 -4.76
CA TYR A 8 4.97 -3.11 -6.05
C TYR A 8 5.79 -3.82 -7.11
N ILE A 9 5.20 -4.85 -7.69
CA ILE A 9 5.81 -5.68 -8.72
C ILE A 9 5.18 -5.28 -10.05
N GLU A 10 5.93 -4.50 -10.84
CA GLU A 10 5.48 -3.96 -12.13
C GLU A 10 4.97 -5.08 -13.06
N GLY A 11 3.73 -4.93 -13.55
CA GLY A 11 3.08 -5.91 -14.42
C GLY A 11 2.48 -7.12 -13.71
N TYR A 12 2.61 -7.23 -12.38
CA TYR A 12 2.08 -8.36 -11.61
C TYR A 12 1.07 -7.93 -10.54
N GLY A 13 1.47 -7.06 -9.61
CA GLY A 13 0.62 -6.69 -8.48
C GLY A 13 1.42 -6.18 -7.29
N ILE A 14 0.90 -6.41 -6.08
CA ILE A 14 1.49 -5.92 -4.84
C ILE A 14 1.63 -7.08 -3.86
N ASN A 15 2.84 -7.24 -3.31
CA ASN A 15 3.07 -8.12 -2.18
C ASN A 15 3.04 -7.26 -0.90
N ALA A 16 2.17 -7.55 0.06
CA ALA A 16 2.02 -6.73 1.26
C ALA A 16 1.93 -7.57 2.53
N ASN A 17 2.50 -7.05 3.61
CA ASN A 17 2.41 -7.65 4.95
C ASN A 17 1.19 -7.09 5.68
N VAL A 18 0.05 -7.77 5.53
CA VAL A 18 -1.22 -7.40 6.14
C VAL A 18 -1.49 -8.36 7.30
N GLY A 19 -1.12 -7.94 8.52
CA GLY A 19 -1.30 -8.76 9.72
C GLY A 19 -0.05 -9.58 10.07
N ILE A 20 -0.11 -10.90 9.88
CA ILE A 20 0.95 -11.84 10.33
C ILE A 20 1.81 -12.33 9.16
N GLU A 21 1.24 -12.42 7.95
CA GLU A 21 1.89 -12.99 6.77
C GLU A 21 1.89 -12.02 5.58
N TRP A 22 2.72 -12.34 4.59
CA TRP A 22 2.77 -11.61 3.32
C TRP A 22 1.77 -12.20 2.35
N ASP A 23 0.88 -11.35 1.85
CA ASP A 23 -0.16 -11.70 0.90
C ASP A 23 -0.02 -10.93 -0.41
N PHE A 24 -0.50 -11.55 -1.50
CA PHE A 24 -0.48 -10.97 -2.83
C PHE A 24 -1.83 -10.36 -3.20
N TYR A 25 -1.79 -9.14 -3.73
CA TYR A 25 -2.94 -8.37 -4.18
C TYR A 25 -2.76 -8.00 -5.65
N GLY A 26 -3.81 -8.20 -6.46
CA GLY A 26 -3.77 -7.89 -7.90
C GLY A 26 -3.71 -6.39 -8.21
N SER A 27 -4.13 -5.55 -7.28
CA SER A 27 -4.14 -4.09 -7.44
C SER A 27 -3.98 -3.37 -6.10
N PHE A 28 -3.65 -2.08 -6.16
CA PHE A 28 -3.58 -1.23 -4.96
C PHE A 28 -4.95 -1.07 -4.29
N ASP A 29 -6.02 -1.04 -5.08
CA ASP A 29 -7.38 -0.95 -4.57
C ASP A 29 -7.76 -2.19 -3.74
N ASP A 30 -7.30 -3.38 -4.15
CA ASP A 30 -7.57 -4.61 -3.40
C ASP A 30 -6.84 -4.63 -2.06
N LEU A 31 -5.58 -4.17 -2.04
CA LEU A 31 -4.84 -3.98 -0.79
C LEU A 31 -5.51 -2.96 0.14
N VAL A 32 -5.97 -1.82 -0.41
CA VAL A 32 -6.66 -0.78 0.35
C VAL A 32 -7.97 -1.29 0.93
N LYS A 33 -8.76 -2.06 0.15
CA LYS A 33 -10.01 -2.67 0.64
C LYS A 33 -9.74 -3.62 1.81
N GLU A 34 -8.70 -4.45 1.71
CA GLU A 34 -8.34 -5.37 2.79
C GLU A 34 -7.89 -4.63 4.05
N CYS A 35 -7.05 -3.59 3.89
CA CYS A 35 -6.62 -2.75 5.02
C CYS A 35 -7.81 -2.03 5.69
N LEU A 36 -8.75 -1.51 4.90
CA LEU A 36 -9.98 -0.89 5.41
C LEU A 36 -10.88 -1.91 6.14
N TYR A 37 -10.93 -3.15 5.67
CA TYR A 37 -11.68 -4.22 6.31
C TYR A 37 -11.09 -4.56 7.69
N GLN A 38 -9.76 -4.80 7.76
CA GLN A 38 -9.07 -5.22 8.97
C GLN A 38 -8.83 -4.10 9.98
N PHE A 39 -8.37 -2.94 9.52
CA PHE A 39 -7.84 -1.86 10.37
C PHE A 39 -8.70 -0.59 10.34
N LYS A 40 -9.81 -0.58 9.59
CA LYS A 40 -10.60 0.64 9.32
C LYS A 40 -9.68 1.72 8.74
N SER A 41 -9.72 2.94 9.28
CA SER A 41 -8.84 4.03 8.83
C SER A 41 -7.54 4.13 9.62
N ASP A 42 -7.23 3.15 10.49
CA ASP A 42 -6.05 3.18 11.37
C ASP A 42 -4.85 2.41 10.77
N PHE A 43 -4.50 2.73 9.52
CA PHE A 43 -3.34 2.15 8.82
C PHE A 43 -2.60 3.15 7.94
N LEU A 44 -1.33 2.83 7.65
CA LEU A 44 -0.45 3.55 6.73
C LEU A 44 0.24 2.55 5.81
N LEU A 45 0.20 2.79 4.50
CA LEU A 45 0.91 1.97 3.51
C LEU A 45 2.33 2.51 3.32
N ALA A 46 3.33 1.65 3.48
CA ALA A 46 4.74 1.98 3.39
C ALA A 46 5.45 1.09 2.34
N PRO A 47 5.93 1.65 1.22
CA PRO A 47 6.68 0.86 0.25
C PRO A 47 8.03 0.42 0.83
N THR A 48 8.41 -0.85 0.66
CA THR A 48 9.71 -1.40 1.11
C THR A 48 10.89 -0.88 0.29
N THR A 49 10.64 -0.48 -0.95
CA THR A 49 11.65 0.00 -1.91
C THR A 49 11.92 1.50 -1.80
N ALA A 50 11.11 2.25 -1.04
CA ALA A 50 11.37 3.67 -0.84
C ALA A 50 12.59 3.86 0.08
N LYS A 51 13.67 4.42 -0.48
CA LYS A 51 14.78 4.95 0.33
C LYS A 51 14.22 5.99 1.31
N SER A 52 14.58 5.89 2.58
CA SER A 52 14.20 6.87 3.62
C SER A 52 14.56 8.28 3.15
N GLY A 53 13.56 9.08 2.77
CA GLY A 53 13.76 10.45 2.30
C GLY A 53 12.82 10.92 1.19
N LYS A 54 12.11 10.04 0.49
CA LYS A 54 11.07 10.45 -0.47
C LYS A 54 9.73 9.78 -0.13
N PHE A 55 8.91 10.52 0.61
CA PHE A 55 7.49 10.24 0.76
C PHE A 55 6.81 10.54 -0.60
N ILE A 56 6.28 9.51 -1.25
CA ILE A 56 5.37 9.68 -2.38
C ILE A 56 3.99 9.38 -1.82
N SER A 57 3.16 10.41 -1.63
CA SER A 57 1.78 10.21 -1.23
C SER A 57 1.01 9.65 -2.43
N TYR A 58 0.26 8.57 -2.21
CA TYR A 58 -0.68 8.08 -3.22
C TYR A 58 -1.97 8.86 -3.03
N GLY A 59 -2.08 10.01 -3.71
CA GLY A 59 -3.22 10.92 -3.59
C GLY A 59 -3.16 12.18 -4.47
N GLU A 60 -1.98 12.61 -4.90
CA GLU A 60 -1.83 13.84 -5.72
C GLU A 60 -1.69 13.56 -7.24
N PHE A 61 -2.53 12.69 -7.79
CA PHE A 61 -2.73 12.59 -9.25
C PHE A 61 -4.14 13.05 -9.64
N TYR A 62 -4.47 14.28 -9.25
CA TYR A 62 -5.46 15.09 -9.97
C TYR A 62 -4.76 16.33 -10.50
N HIS A 63 -4.10 16.19 -11.65
CA HIS A 63 -3.79 17.35 -12.50
C HIS A 63 -4.93 17.51 -13.49
N GLY A 64 -5.92 18.33 -13.10
CA GLY A 64 -6.69 19.09 -14.06
C GLY A 64 -5.80 20.18 -14.66
N GLY A 65 -5.88 20.35 -15.98
CA GLY A 65 -5.18 21.36 -16.78
C GLY A 65 -5.50 21.16 -18.24
#